data_AF-A0A497ARH0-F1
#
_entry.id   AF-A0A497ARH0-F1
#
_cell.length_a   1.000
_cell.length_b   1.000
_cell.length_c   1.000
_cell.angle_alpha   90.00
_cell.angle_beta   90.00
_cell.angle_gamma   90.00
#
_symmetry.space_group_name_H-M   'P 1'
#
loop_
_entity.id
_entity.type
_entity.pdbx_description
1 polymer ?
#
loop_
_entity_poly.entity_id
_entity_poly.type
_entity_poly.pdbx_seq_one_letter_code
_entity_poly.pdbx_strand_id
1 'polypeptide(L)'
;MKKRETKTEGVFNYDYALRFDPSINVDPESIVELNGKKYTLVGRTYNVAKDLKPGTIITVKFHTLNLYEDPDTGYVSLHLYEPIFYEARPDQTEPDNFQDALRIGEQSGLLQRKEGRQDFGYLKEAKEDPYLIFPDESRKYKCIFQHHWRGRSVHTDLRIETEGDYLIGWTLNDQIPGKPGKPVLTFEDAVREDAKDQFKINWKTGEWAKRIKKGAKKPVYVTLVAEKKAPEPKAWLTFEGVTKPGEVGATKNYPGVFHILAKGEVEYGAQKPYAHEYFFNAGPIKYRLVFRFLRSTFSESLKEILEQMPFLEEEKILPPGEGPSEPGWYVIRPLDQTPYVISDEARKKKWIPPEGRSCLPRAIREQIPKELRYWLEKDQEKRIEIRDKLIDYLKEKGELKEARSIRFRLLHHFWKGQTVVRAGPSKSHYDLVWDDGKRTNMFRLEYDPRGLKPSAALLNEEDPDRLWKVSSESDIVTIPPKTLLNPTKETKCWIEVLDAGRGTLLIDDEDLKKFEFKGKTLKGIFLATRPPGEDIWEFKRVKGAPG
;
A
#
# COMPACT_ATOMS: atom_id res chain seq x y z
N MET A 1 -38.39 -9.98 -6.14
CA MET A 1 -36.92 -9.86 -5.93
C MET A 1 -36.46 -8.43 -6.14
N LYS A 2 -35.25 -8.12 -5.70
CA LYS A 2 -34.76 -6.74 -5.57
C LYS A 2 -34.36 -6.18 -6.94
N LYS A 3 -34.99 -5.05 -7.30
CA LYS A 3 -34.60 -4.16 -8.40
C LYS A 3 -33.50 -3.23 -7.89
N ARG A 4 -32.48 -2.98 -8.70
CA ARG A 4 -31.39 -2.04 -8.39
C ARG A 4 -31.19 -1.09 -9.55
N GLU A 5 -31.13 0.19 -9.25
CA GLU A 5 -30.76 1.21 -10.22
C GLU A 5 -29.25 1.22 -10.42
N THR A 6 -28.82 1.30 -11.67
CA THR A 6 -27.40 1.42 -12.02
C THR A 6 -26.98 2.88 -12.07
N LYS A 7 -25.71 3.16 -12.36
CA LYS A 7 -25.22 4.54 -12.58
C LYS A 7 -25.84 5.20 -13.83
N THR A 8 -26.46 4.42 -14.70
CA THR A 8 -27.17 4.92 -15.89
C THR A 8 -28.65 4.98 -15.59
N GLU A 9 -29.22 6.18 -15.66
CA GLU A 9 -30.66 6.41 -15.47
C GLU A 9 -31.47 5.52 -16.41
N GLY A 10 -32.54 4.90 -15.88
CA GLY A 10 -33.40 3.98 -16.64
C GLY A 10 -32.80 2.60 -16.90
N VAL A 11 -31.62 2.28 -16.34
CA VAL A 11 -30.97 0.97 -16.46
C VAL A 11 -30.85 0.32 -15.09
N PHE A 12 -31.25 -0.95 -15.02
CA PHE A 12 -31.42 -1.69 -13.76
C PHE A 12 -30.72 -3.05 -13.76
N ASN A 13 -30.41 -3.58 -12.57
CA ASN A 13 -30.13 -5.00 -12.39
C ASN A 13 -31.22 -5.65 -11.54
N TYR A 14 -31.59 -6.88 -11.90
CA TYR A 14 -32.65 -7.62 -11.24
C TYR A 14 -32.10 -8.91 -10.65
N ASP A 15 -32.28 -9.10 -9.35
CA ASP A 15 -32.14 -10.43 -8.75
C ASP A 15 -33.26 -11.32 -9.31
N TYR A 16 -32.92 -12.56 -9.69
CA TYR A 16 -33.86 -13.56 -10.19
C TYR A 16 -33.73 -14.91 -9.47
N ALA A 17 -34.83 -15.65 -9.38
CA ALA A 17 -35.02 -16.82 -8.54
C ALA A 17 -36.00 -17.78 -9.18
N LEU A 18 -35.91 -19.05 -8.79
CA LEU A 18 -36.78 -20.13 -9.22
C LEU A 18 -37.70 -20.57 -8.09
N ARG A 19 -38.80 -21.24 -8.44
CA ARG A 19 -39.54 -22.02 -7.45
C ARG A 19 -38.72 -23.26 -7.07
N PHE A 20 -38.98 -23.81 -5.89
CA PHE A 20 -38.43 -25.10 -5.51
C PHE A 20 -39.46 -25.86 -4.69
N ASP A 21 -39.38 -27.19 -4.74
CA ASP A 21 -40.20 -28.07 -3.92
C ASP A 21 -39.60 -28.17 -2.50
N PRO A 22 -40.41 -28.21 -1.42
CA PRO A 22 -39.92 -28.36 -0.05
C PRO A 22 -39.04 -29.61 0.19
N SER A 23 -39.14 -30.63 -0.65
CA SER A 23 -38.29 -31.83 -0.61
C SER A 23 -36.85 -31.58 -1.10
N ILE A 24 -36.60 -30.49 -1.83
CA ILE A 24 -35.26 -30.12 -2.27
C ILE A 24 -34.56 -29.40 -1.11
N ASN A 25 -33.41 -29.95 -0.69
CA ASN A 25 -32.58 -29.38 0.37
C ASN A 25 -31.80 -28.14 -0.13
N VAL A 26 -32.51 -27.11 -0.53
CA VAL A 26 -31.93 -25.86 -1.05
C VAL A 26 -31.15 -25.16 0.05
N ASP A 27 -29.99 -24.60 -0.30
CA ASP A 27 -29.18 -23.77 0.61
C ASP A 27 -30.05 -22.66 1.23
N PRO A 28 -30.23 -22.65 2.57
CA PRO A 28 -31.05 -21.66 3.26
C PRO A 28 -30.67 -20.22 2.96
N GLU A 29 -29.39 -19.93 2.65
CA GLU A 29 -28.92 -18.57 2.33
C GLU A 29 -29.42 -18.07 0.97
N SER A 30 -29.80 -18.98 0.07
CA SER A 30 -30.36 -18.65 -1.24
C SER A 30 -31.87 -18.41 -1.22
N ILE A 31 -32.55 -18.74 -0.11
CA ILE A 31 -34.00 -18.65 -0.02
C ILE A 31 -34.44 -17.19 0.14
N VAL A 32 -35.32 -16.75 -0.74
CA VAL A 32 -35.94 -15.42 -0.73
C VAL A 32 -37.46 -15.53 -0.73
N GLU A 33 -38.14 -14.58 -0.09
CA GLU A 33 -39.59 -14.55 -0.02
C GLU A 33 -40.17 -13.40 -0.86
N LEU A 34 -41.23 -13.69 -1.62
CA LEU A 34 -41.99 -12.70 -2.36
C LEU A 34 -43.48 -13.06 -2.29
N ASN A 35 -44.30 -12.14 -1.78
CA ASN A 35 -45.75 -12.31 -1.63
C ASN A 35 -46.13 -13.59 -0.86
N GLY A 36 -45.44 -13.90 0.23
CA GLY A 36 -45.71 -15.09 1.07
C GLY A 36 -45.25 -16.42 0.47
N LYS A 37 -44.59 -16.40 -0.71
CA LYS A 37 -44.05 -17.60 -1.36
C LYS A 37 -42.52 -17.58 -1.32
N LYS A 38 -41.92 -18.74 -1.09
CA LYS A 38 -40.46 -18.93 -1.07
C LYS A 38 -39.93 -19.30 -2.45
N TYR A 39 -38.78 -18.75 -2.79
CA TYR A 39 -38.05 -18.97 -4.03
C TYR A 39 -36.57 -19.12 -3.71
N THR A 40 -35.81 -19.79 -4.58
CA THR A 40 -34.35 -19.93 -4.46
C THR A 40 -33.68 -19.00 -5.43
N LEU A 41 -32.81 -18.11 -4.95
CA LEU A 41 -32.05 -17.23 -5.82
C LEU A 41 -31.12 -18.04 -6.72
N VAL A 42 -31.05 -17.65 -7.99
CA VAL A 42 -30.16 -18.27 -8.99
C VAL A 42 -29.23 -17.25 -9.64
N GLY A 43 -29.50 -15.95 -9.49
CA GLY A 43 -28.50 -14.92 -9.73
C GLY A 43 -29.05 -13.52 -9.91
N ARG A 44 -28.28 -12.67 -10.59
CA ARG A 44 -28.62 -11.28 -10.91
C ARG A 44 -28.37 -10.99 -12.38
N THR A 45 -29.34 -10.39 -13.07
CA THR A 45 -29.19 -10.01 -14.48
C THR A 45 -28.09 -8.97 -14.67
N TYR A 46 -27.52 -8.92 -15.87
CA TYR A 46 -26.79 -7.73 -16.33
C TYR A 46 -27.71 -6.51 -16.47
N ASN A 47 -27.14 -5.40 -16.97
CA ASN A 47 -27.85 -4.13 -17.16
C ASN A 47 -29.05 -4.29 -18.09
N VAL A 48 -30.23 -3.95 -17.58
CA VAL A 48 -31.51 -4.02 -18.28
C VAL A 48 -32.07 -2.60 -18.41
N ALA A 49 -32.16 -2.09 -19.63
CA ALA A 49 -32.76 -0.79 -19.95
C ALA A 49 -34.29 -0.86 -20.02
N LYS A 50 -34.91 -1.51 -19.03
CA LYS A 50 -36.36 -1.69 -18.92
C LYS A 50 -36.75 -1.73 -17.46
N ASP A 51 -37.71 -0.90 -17.08
CA ASP A 51 -38.26 -0.90 -15.72
C ASP A 51 -39.26 -2.04 -15.53
N LEU A 52 -38.77 -3.13 -14.93
CA LEU A 52 -39.57 -4.28 -14.50
C LEU A 52 -39.94 -4.18 -13.02
N LYS A 53 -41.19 -4.57 -12.71
CA LYS A 53 -41.66 -4.64 -11.33
C LYS A 53 -41.19 -5.93 -10.66
N PRO A 54 -40.82 -5.91 -9.37
CA PRO A 54 -40.59 -7.14 -8.61
C PRO A 54 -41.76 -8.12 -8.75
N GLY A 55 -41.46 -9.35 -9.16
CA GLY A 55 -42.47 -10.39 -9.43
C GLY A 55 -42.82 -10.57 -10.90
N THR A 56 -42.35 -9.70 -11.81
CA THR A 56 -42.40 -9.98 -13.25
C THR A 56 -41.63 -11.27 -13.57
N ILE A 57 -42.27 -12.18 -14.29
CA ILE A 57 -41.61 -13.39 -14.83
C ILE A 57 -40.82 -13.01 -16.06
N ILE A 58 -39.59 -13.51 -16.15
CA ILE A 58 -38.64 -13.16 -17.20
C ILE A 58 -38.00 -14.42 -17.78
N THR A 59 -37.58 -14.34 -19.04
CA THR A 59 -36.67 -15.31 -19.62
C THR A 59 -35.25 -14.75 -19.54
N VAL A 60 -34.32 -15.57 -19.06
CA VAL A 60 -32.90 -15.25 -18.93
C VAL A 60 -32.12 -16.20 -19.85
N LYS A 61 -31.23 -15.63 -20.68
CA LYS A 61 -30.21 -16.38 -21.40
C LYS A 61 -28.97 -16.48 -20.54
N PHE A 62 -28.30 -17.62 -20.57
CA PHE A 62 -27.11 -17.87 -19.78
C PHE A 62 -26.13 -18.76 -20.52
N HIS A 63 -24.86 -18.68 -20.17
CA HIS A 63 -23.80 -19.50 -20.76
C HIS A 63 -23.63 -20.84 -20.03
N THR A 64 -23.85 -20.87 -18.70
CA THR A 64 -23.68 -22.11 -17.91
C THR A 64 -24.62 -22.12 -16.72
N LEU A 65 -25.25 -23.25 -16.46
CA LEU A 65 -26.00 -23.53 -15.24
C LEU A 65 -25.09 -24.32 -14.29
N ASN A 66 -24.67 -23.71 -13.19
CA ASN A 66 -23.87 -24.40 -12.19
C ASN A 66 -24.80 -24.95 -11.10
N LEU A 67 -24.68 -26.24 -10.81
CA LEU A 67 -25.26 -26.88 -9.63
C LEU A 67 -24.16 -27.09 -8.60
N TYR A 68 -24.35 -26.50 -7.43
CA TYR A 68 -23.46 -26.61 -6.29
C TYR A 68 -24.07 -27.57 -5.28
N GLU A 69 -23.29 -28.52 -4.82
CA GLU A 69 -23.65 -29.51 -3.82
C GLU A 69 -22.63 -29.43 -2.66
N ASP A 70 -23.09 -29.04 -1.47
CA ASP A 70 -22.26 -28.95 -0.27
C ASP A 70 -22.11 -30.37 0.34
N PRO A 71 -20.90 -30.96 0.34
CA PRO A 71 -20.69 -32.32 0.82
C PRO A 71 -20.92 -32.47 2.33
N ASP A 72 -20.79 -31.39 3.11
CA ASP A 72 -20.90 -31.44 4.56
C ASP A 72 -22.35 -31.35 5.05
N THR A 73 -23.17 -30.59 4.33
CA THR A 73 -24.56 -30.30 4.74
C THR A 73 -25.62 -30.89 3.81
N GLY A 74 -25.22 -31.35 2.63
CA GLY A 74 -26.13 -31.82 1.58
C GLY A 74 -26.99 -30.72 0.97
N TYR A 75 -26.67 -29.44 1.20
CA TYR A 75 -27.40 -28.34 0.60
C TYR A 75 -27.08 -28.20 -0.89
N VAL A 76 -28.10 -27.82 -1.66
CA VAL A 76 -27.96 -27.58 -3.10
C VAL A 76 -28.28 -26.13 -3.46
N SER A 77 -27.57 -25.58 -4.44
CA SER A 77 -27.89 -24.26 -5.01
C SER A 77 -27.57 -24.19 -6.50
N LEU A 78 -28.29 -23.34 -7.22
CA LEU A 78 -28.07 -23.10 -8.64
C LEU A 78 -27.51 -21.70 -8.87
N HIS A 79 -26.65 -21.58 -9.88
CA HIS A 79 -26.15 -20.28 -10.33
C HIS A 79 -26.03 -20.23 -11.86
N LEU A 80 -26.70 -19.24 -12.48
CA LEU A 80 -26.49 -18.98 -13.91
C LEU A 80 -25.28 -18.08 -14.11
N TYR A 81 -24.31 -18.55 -14.90
CA TYR A 81 -23.19 -17.76 -15.37
C TYR A 81 -23.59 -16.95 -16.61
N GLU A 82 -23.24 -15.65 -16.61
CA GLU A 82 -23.57 -14.66 -17.65
C GLU A 82 -25.08 -14.50 -17.94
N PRO A 83 -25.89 -14.15 -16.93
CA PRO A 83 -27.34 -14.04 -17.09
C PRO A 83 -27.76 -12.73 -17.79
N ILE A 84 -28.21 -12.88 -19.04
CA ILE A 84 -28.70 -11.81 -19.89
C ILE A 84 -30.23 -11.85 -19.88
N PHE A 85 -30.86 -10.75 -19.48
CA PHE A 85 -32.30 -10.58 -19.66
C PHE A 85 -32.66 -10.69 -21.14
N TYR A 86 -33.60 -11.58 -21.48
CA TYR A 86 -34.08 -11.75 -22.85
C TYR A 86 -35.43 -11.06 -23.06
N GLU A 87 -36.45 -11.48 -22.30
CA GLU A 87 -37.79 -10.90 -22.39
C GLU A 87 -38.57 -11.03 -21.08
N ALA A 88 -39.62 -10.23 -20.94
CA ALA A 88 -40.61 -10.42 -19.88
C ALA A 88 -41.72 -11.32 -20.40
N ARG A 89 -42.27 -12.18 -19.54
CA ARG A 89 -43.33 -13.13 -19.85
C ARG A 89 -44.61 -12.72 -19.13
N PRO A 90 -45.37 -11.72 -19.64
CA PRO A 90 -46.57 -11.23 -18.98
C PRO A 90 -47.69 -12.29 -18.91
N ASP A 91 -47.71 -13.22 -19.87
CA ASP A 91 -48.73 -14.27 -19.97
C ASP A 91 -48.41 -15.51 -19.11
N GLN A 92 -47.19 -15.59 -18.58
CA GLN A 92 -46.79 -16.69 -17.70
C GLN A 92 -47.24 -16.38 -16.27
N THR A 93 -47.86 -17.37 -15.62
CA THR A 93 -48.42 -17.20 -14.26
C THR A 93 -47.52 -17.76 -13.17
N GLU A 94 -46.63 -18.72 -13.51
CA GLU A 94 -45.69 -19.33 -12.58
C GLU A 94 -44.27 -19.38 -13.18
N PRO A 95 -43.23 -18.98 -12.42
CA PRO A 95 -41.86 -19.11 -12.89
C PRO A 95 -41.41 -20.57 -12.88
N ASP A 96 -40.37 -20.86 -13.66
CA ASP A 96 -39.74 -22.17 -13.71
C ASP A 96 -39.32 -22.63 -12.31
N ASN A 97 -39.37 -23.94 -12.09
CA ASN A 97 -38.92 -24.54 -10.84
C ASN A 97 -37.48 -25.05 -10.94
N PHE A 98 -36.87 -25.37 -9.81
CA PHE A 98 -35.49 -25.85 -9.70
C PHE A 98 -35.20 -27.07 -10.60
N GLN A 99 -36.14 -28.03 -10.66
CA GLN A 99 -36.02 -29.21 -11.51
C GLN A 99 -36.19 -28.88 -13.00
N ASP A 100 -37.04 -27.90 -13.34
CA ASP A 100 -37.16 -27.41 -14.71
C ASP A 100 -35.82 -26.84 -15.19
N ALA A 101 -35.15 -26.04 -14.36
CA ALA A 101 -33.85 -25.48 -14.69
C ALA A 101 -32.78 -26.57 -14.86
N LEU A 102 -32.73 -27.57 -13.97
CA LEU A 102 -31.83 -28.71 -14.12
C LEU A 102 -32.06 -29.46 -15.42
N ARG A 103 -33.32 -29.78 -15.73
CA ARG A 103 -33.70 -30.46 -16.97
C ARG A 103 -33.30 -29.65 -18.20
N ILE A 104 -33.53 -28.33 -18.19
CA ILE A 104 -33.13 -27.43 -19.28
C ILE A 104 -31.61 -27.41 -19.42
N GLY A 105 -30.88 -27.28 -18.32
CA GLY A 105 -29.41 -27.28 -18.32
C GLY A 105 -28.82 -28.58 -18.83
N GLU A 106 -29.38 -29.72 -18.43
CA GLU A 106 -28.95 -31.04 -18.87
C GLU A 106 -29.23 -31.26 -20.36
N GLN A 107 -30.47 -30.97 -20.82
CA GLN A 107 -30.86 -31.12 -22.22
C GLN A 107 -30.08 -30.19 -23.16
N SER A 108 -29.68 -29.01 -22.67
CA SER A 108 -28.87 -28.04 -23.43
C SER A 108 -27.36 -28.29 -23.35
N GLY A 109 -26.90 -29.24 -22.52
CA GLY A 109 -25.47 -29.48 -22.27
C GLY A 109 -24.77 -28.33 -21.52
N LEU A 110 -25.53 -27.45 -20.86
CA LEU A 110 -25.02 -26.28 -20.14
C LEU A 110 -24.91 -26.50 -18.62
N LEU A 111 -25.34 -27.66 -18.12
CA LEU A 111 -25.25 -28.01 -16.70
C LEU A 111 -23.82 -28.41 -16.31
N GLN A 112 -23.28 -27.76 -15.29
CA GLN A 112 -22.03 -28.12 -14.62
C GLN A 112 -22.28 -28.42 -13.14
N ARG A 113 -21.72 -29.51 -12.63
CA ARG A 113 -21.79 -29.88 -11.22
C ARG A 113 -20.51 -29.47 -10.49
N LYS A 114 -20.64 -28.90 -9.31
CA LYS A 114 -19.54 -28.37 -8.49
C LYS A 114 -19.72 -28.77 -7.03
N GLU A 115 -18.63 -29.14 -6.39
CA GLU A 115 -18.59 -29.38 -4.95
C GLU A 115 -18.41 -28.07 -4.18
N GLY A 116 -19.12 -27.91 -3.07
CA GLY A 116 -19.06 -26.75 -2.18
C GLY A 116 -20.28 -25.84 -2.26
N ARG A 117 -20.27 -24.75 -1.50
CA ARG A 117 -21.38 -23.76 -1.48
C ARG A 117 -21.20 -22.69 -2.54
N GLN A 118 -22.30 -22.31 -3.18
CA GLN A 118 -22.33 -21.12 -4.03
C GLN A 118 -22.26 -19.85 -3.15
N ASP A 119 -21.18 -19.08 -3.27
CA ASP A 119 -21.14 -17.74 -2.68
C ASP A 119 -21.90 -16.76 -3.59
N PHE A 120 -23.14 -16.45 -3.23
CA PHE A 120 -23.87 -15.32 -3.83
C PHE A 120 -23.30 -13.99 -3.30
N GLY A 121 -22.02 -13.72 -3.55
CA GLY A 121 -21.30 -12.54 -3.02
C GLY A 121 -21.94 -11.18 -3.35
N TYR A 122 -22.89 -11.14 -4.29
CA TYR A 122 -23.72 -9.97 -4.60
C TYR A 122 -25.09 -9.92 -3.87
N LEU A 123 -25.59 -11.03 -3.32
CA LEU A 123 -26.66 -11.04 -2.31
C LEU A 123 -26.15 -10.53 -0.95
N LYS A 124 -24.84 -10.66 -0.68
CA LYS A 124 -24.13 -9.94 0.38
C LYS A 124 -24.02 -8.43 0.09
N GLU A 125 -25.03 -7.82 -0.51
CA GLU A 125 -25.17 -6.38 -0.41
C GLU A 125 -25.54 -6.03 1.03
N ALA A 126 -24.52 -5.51 1.74
CA ALA A 126 -24.59 -4.88 3.04
C ALA A 126 -24.98 -5.80 4.21
N LYS A 127 -23.97 -6.49 4.76
CA LYS A 127 -23.84 -6.41 6.22
C LYS A 127 -22.66 -5.52 6.64
N GLU A 128 -21.55 -5.55 5.91
CA GLU A 128 -20.40 -4.67 6.20
C GLU A 128 -19.70 -4.24 4.88
N ASP A 129 -19.34 -2.95 4.76
CA ASP A 129 -18.48 -2.44 3.69
C ASP A 129 -17.13 -3.18 3.77
N PRO A 130 -16.63 -3.85 2.72
CA PRO A 130 -15.40 -4.66 2.80
C PRO A 130 -14.16 -3.84 3.16
N TYR A 131 -14.22 -2.51 3.04
CA TYR A 131 -13.17 -1.60 3.49
C TYR A 131 -13.24 -1.26 4.98
N LEU A 132 -14.28 -1.70 5.70
CA LEU A 132 -14.44 -1.55 7.15
C LEU A 132 -14.04 -2.81 7.93
N ILE A 133 -13.65 -3.87 7.23
CA ILE A 133 -13.14 -5.09 7.83
C ILE A 133 -11.71 -4.84 8.32
N PHE A 134 -11.44 -5.16 9.59
CA PHE A 134 -10.10 -5.11 10.18
C PHE A 134 -9.47 -6.50 10.13
N PRO A 135 -8.53 -6.73 9.19
CA PRO A 135 -7.95 -8.05 9.01
C PRO A 135 -7.03 -8.44 10.18
N ASP A 136 -6.72 -9.73 10.33
CA ASP A 136 -5.80 -10.24 11.34
C ASP A 136 -4.40 -9.66 11.14
N GLU A 137 -3.98 -8.85 12.11
CA GLU A 137 -2.70 -8.17 12.14
C GLU A 137 -1.51 -9.12 12.40
N SER A 138 -1.74 -10.41 12.64
CA SER A 138 -0.68 -11.42 12.72
C SER A 138 -0.16 -11.84 11.35
N ARG A 139 -0.98 -11.64 10.30
CA ARG A 139 -0.70 -12.04 8.92
C ARG A 139 -0.12 -10.88 8.12
N LYS A 140 0.58 -11.23 7.03
CA LYS A 140 1.05 -10.29 6.02
C LYS A 140 0.06 -10.31 4.86
N TYR A 141 -0.34 -9.12 4.40
CA TYR A 141 -1.21 -8.95 3.24
C TYR A 141 -0.40 -8.42 2.07
N LYS A 142 -0.65 -8.97 0.89
CA LYS A 142 0.00 -8.53 -0.34
C LYS A 142 -0.73 -7.33 -0.93
N CYS A 143 0.02 -6.49 -1.62
CA CYS A 143 -0.55 -5.45 -2.47
C CYS A 143 0.23 -5.29 -3.76
N ILE A 144 -0.45 -4.75 -4.77
CA ILE A 144 0.17 -4.28 -6.00
C ILE A 144 -0.34 -2.90 -6.38
N PHE A 145 0.51 -2.15 -7.06
CA PHE A 145 0.17 -0.96 -7.81
C PHE A 145 0.40 -1.27 -9.28
N GLN A 146 -0.65 -1.15 -10.08
CA GLN A 146 -0.64 -1.48 -11.49
C GLN A 146 -1.10 -0.29 -12.31
N HIS A 147 -0.35 0.10 -13.33
CA HIS A 147 -0.90 1.02 -14.32
C HIS A 147 -1.87 0.29 -15.22
N HIS A 148 -3.05 0.87 -15.34
CA HIS A 148 -4.10 0.43 -16.22
C HIS A 148 -4.29 1.45 -17.34
N TRP A 149 -3.68 1.14 -18.47
CA TRP A 149 -3.67 1.92 -19.69
C TRP A 149 -4.87 1.61 -20.58
N ARG A 150 -5.48 2.67 -21.12
CA ARG A 150 -6.60 2.63 -22.07
C ARG A 150 -6.39 3.68 -23.14
N GLY A 151 -5.61 3.36 -24.17
CA GLY A 151 -5.19 4.32 -25.17
C GLY A 151 -4.32 5.42 -24.54
N ARG A 152 -4.79 6.67 -24.56
CA ARG A 152 -4.06 7.80 -23.92
C ARG A 152 -4.40 7.99 -22.44
N SER A 153 -5.39 7.28 -21.91
CA SER A 153 -5.77 7.37 -20.50
C SER A 153 -5.02 6.33 -19.69
N VAL A 154 -4.61 6.71 -18.48
CA VAL A 154 -3.99 5.81 -17.51
C VAL A 154 -4.44 6.18 -16.12
N HIS A 155 -4.55 5.18 -15.28
CA HIS A 155 -4.72 5.35 -13.85
C HIS A 155 -3.95 4.24 -13.13
N THR A 156 -3.62 4.49 -11.88
CA THR A 156 -3.03 3.46 -11.03
C THR A 156 -4.13 2.69 -10.33
N ASP A 157 -4.06 1.38 -10.45
CA ASP A 157 -4.91 0.43 -9.79
C ASP A 157 -4.15 -0.19 -8.62
N LEU A 158 -4.51 0.24 -7.40
CA LEU A 158 -4.05 -0.37 -6.16
C LEU A 158 -4.96 -1.54 -5.83
N ARG A 159 -4.37 -2.72 -5.61
CA ARG A 159 -5.08 -3.91 -5.13
C ARG A 159 -4.44 -4.42 -3.86
N ILE A 160 -5.26 -4.77 -2.89
CA ILE A 160 -4.88 -5.18 -1.55
C ILE A 160 -5.58 -6.50 -1.24
N GLU A 161 -4.77 -7.48 -0.83
CA GLU A 161 -5.24 -8.77 -0.35
C GLU A 161 -6.04 -8.62 0.94
N THR A 162 -7.15 -9.35 1.05
CA THR A 162 -7.94 -9.47 2.28
C THR A 162 -7.82 -10.88 2.88
N GLU A 163 -8.40 -11.08 4.05
CA GLU A 163 -8.52 -12.43 4.62
C GLU A 163 -9.42 -13.36 3.79
N GLY A 164 -10.43 -12.78 3.13
CA GLY A 164 -11.32 -13.50 2.25
C GLY A 164 -10.65 -13.88 0.93
N ASP A 165 -11.40 -14.57 0.06
CA ASP A 165 -10.91 -14.94 -1.26
C ASP A 165 -11.09 -13.83 -2.33
N TYR A 166 -10.83 -12.59 -1.92
CA TYR A 166 -10.96 -11.42 -2.77
C TYR A 166 -9.96 -10.32 -2.41
N LEU A 167 -9.79 -9.38 -3.33
CA LEU A 167 -9.02 -8.15 -3.17
C LEU A 167 -9.96 -6.97 -3.00
N ILE A 168 -9.56 -6.01 -2.18
CA ILE A 168 -10.11 -4.64 -2.23
C ILE A 168 -9.11 -3.74 -2.93
N GLY A 169 -9.53 -2.57 -3.40
CA GLY A 169 -8.61 -1.73 -4.16
C GLY A 169 -9.02 -0.28 -4.33
N TRP A 170 -8.11 0.50 -4.88
CA TRP A 170 -8.37 1.89 -5.20
C TRP A 170 -7.86 2.19 -6.59
N THR A 171 -8.67 2.83 -7.41
CA THR A 171 -8.18 3.51 -8.61
C THR A 171 -7.67 4.88 -8.21
N LEU A 172 -6.44 5.24 -8.57
CA LEU A 172 -5.76 6.50 -8.26
C LEU A 172 -5.51 7.27 -9.55
N ASN A 173 -5.94 8.54 -9.59
CA ASN A 173 -5.81 9.39 -10.77
C ASN A 173 -4.45 10.10 -10.83
N ASP A 174 -3.39 9.31 -11.04
CA ASP A 174 -2.01 9.78 -11.09
C ASP A 174 -1.55 10.28 -12.47
N GLN A 175 -2.37 10.14 -13.51
CA GLN A 175 -2.11 10.73 -14.83
C GLN A 175 -1.97 12.26 -14.77
N ILE A 176 -0.96 12.79 -15.46
CA ILE A 176 -0.84 14.23 -15.77
C ILE A 176 -1.59 14.52 -17.08
N PRO A 177 -2.47 15.55 -17.13
CA PRO A 177 -3.18 15.92 -18.35
C PRO A 177 -2.26 16.08 -19.56
N GLY A 178 -2.69 15.55 -20.71
CA GLY A 178 -1.91 15.58 -21.95
C GLY A 178 -0.75 14.58 -22.04
N LYS A 179 -0.50 13.77 -21.00
CA LYS A 179 0.53 12.72 -21.00
C LYS A 179 -0.11 11.33 -20.79
N PRO A 180 0.30 10.29 -21.54
CA PRO A 180 1.25 10.32 -22.65
C PRO A 180 0.63 10.98 -23.90
N GLY A 181 1.49 11.55 -24.76
CA GLY A 181 1.04 12.20 -25.99
C GLY A 181 0.51 11.24 -27.07
N LYS A 182 0.76 9.93 -26.91
CA LYS A 182 0.36 8.88 -27.86
C LYS A 182 -0.38 7.76 -27.14
N PRO A 183 -1.31 7.06 -27.82
CA PRO A 183 -2.00 5.93 -27.22
C PRO A 183 -1.03 4.77 -26.93
N VAL A 184 -1.23 4.11 -25.79
CA VAL A 184 -0.58 2.87 -25.39
C VAL A 184 -1.48 1.71 -25.79
N LEU A 185 -0.96 0.79 -26.62
CA LEU A 185 -1.73 -0.32 -27.19
C LEU A 185 -1.15 -1.69 -26.84
N THR A 186 0.16 -1.78 -26.58
CA THR A 186 0.85 -3.03 -26.22
C THR A 186 1.47 -2.96 -24.84
N PHE A 187 1.84 -4.11 -24.29
CA PHE A 187 2.55 -4.19 -23.02
C PHE A 187 3.91 -3.50 -23.08
N GLU A 188 4.65 -3.64 -24.18
CA GLU A 188 5.94 -2.99 -24.39
C GLU A 188 5.80 -1.46 -24.45
N ASP A 189 4.70 -0.97 -25.02
CA ASP A 189 4.39 0.46 -24.99
C ASP A 189 4.19 0.94 -23.55
N ALA A 190 3.44 0.20 -22.73
CA ALA A 190 3.20 0.52 -21.33
C ALA A 190 4.51 0.59 -20.55
N VAL A 191 5.35 -0.46 -20.63
CA VAL A 191 6.66 -0.50 -19.96
C VAL A 191 7.52 0.72 -20.33
N ARG A 192 7.54 1.10 -21.61
CA ARG A 192 8.32 2.25 -22.09
C ARG A 192 7.75 3.59 -21.61
N GLU A 193 6.43 3.74 -21.59
CA GLU A 193 5.79 4.97 -21.09
C GLU A 193 5.91 5.09 -19.56
N ASP A 194 5.82 3.97 -18.83
CA ASP A 194 5.96 3.89 -17.37
C ASP A 194 7.37 4.23 -16.88
N ALA A 195 8.38 4.02 -17.73
CA ALA A 195 9.75 4.42 -17.42
C ALA A 195 9.98 5.94 -17.45
N LYS A 196 9.03 6.72 -17.99
CA LYS A 196 9.16 8.18 -18.15
C LYS A 196 8.60 8.92 -16.94
N ASP A 197 9.10 10.14 -16.77
CA ASP A 197 8.66 11.04 -15.70
C ASP A 197 7.44 11.87 -16.15
N GLN A 198 6.29 11.20 -16.21
CA GLN A 198 5.04 11.77 -16.76
C GLN A 198 3.79 11.56 -15.91
N PHE A 199 3.98 11.12 -14.67
CA PHE A 199 2.91 10.83 -13.72
C PHE A 199 3.06 11.67 -12.47
N LYS A 200 1.98 11.83 -11.72
CA LYS A 200 1.95 12.54 -10.44
C LYS A 200 2.70 11.77 -9.35
N ILE A 201 2.92 10.47 -9.54
CA ILE A 201 3.77 9.62 -8.69
C ILE A 201 4.96 9.17 -9.54
N ASN A 202 6.17 9.41 -9.04
CA ASN A 202 7.36 8.83 -9.64
C ASN A 202 7.48 7.38 -9.17
N TRP A 203 7.10 6.44 -10.04
CA TRP A 203 7.09 5.01 -9.71
C TRP A 203 8.48 4.35 -9.64
N LYS A 204 9.57 5.11 -9.85
CA LYS A 204 10.95 4.64 -9.58
C LYS A 204 11.39 5.00 -8.16
N THR A 205 11.05 6.19 -7.69
CA THR A 205 11.50 6.72 -6.38
C THR A 205 10.42 6.67 -5.31
N GLY A 206 9.15 6.54 -5.71
CA GLY A 206 7.98 6.63 -4.85
C GLY A 206 7.60 8.06 -4.49
N GLU A 207 8.29 9.06 -5.06
CA GLU A 207 8.06 10.47 -4.74
C GLU A 207 6.85 11.03 -5.48
N TRP A 208 6.07 11.83 -4.77
CA TRP A 208 4.87 12.47 -5.31
C TRP A 208 5.23 13.85 -5.83
N ALA A 209 4.61 14.24 -6.94
CA ALA A 209 4.65 15.62 -7.40
C ALA A 209 4.17 16.55 -6.28
N LYS A 210 4.73 17.75 -6.23
CA LYS A 210 4.33 18.78 -5.28
C LYS A 210 3.50 19.85 -5.98
N ARG A 211 2.72 20.58 -5.20
CA ARG A 211 1.96 21.75 -5.64
C ARG A 211 1.97 22.82 -4.57
N ILE A 212 1.81 24.08 -5.00
CA ILE A 212 1.57 25.20 -4.09
C ILE A 212 0.06 25.25 -3.82
N LYS A 213 -0.33 25.35 -2.55
CA LYS A 213 -1.73 25.46 -2.13
C LYS A 213 -1.93 26.79 -1.40
N LYS A 214 -3.07 27.47 -1.63
CA LYS A 214 -3.46 28.71 -0.92
C LYS A 214 -3.32 28.49 0.60
N GLY A 215 -2.51 29.33 1.26
CA GLY A 215 -2.21 29.26 2.70
C GLY A 215 -1.06 28.33 3.12
N ALA A 216 -0.43 27.59 2.20
CA ALA A 216 0.74 26.78 2.52
C ALA A 216 2.04 27.58 2.34
N LYS A 217 2.89 27.61 3.37
CA LYS A 217 4.21 28.30 3.34
C LYS A 217 5.27 27.53 2.54
N LYS A 218 5.01 26.27 2.17
CA LYS A 218 5.91 25.38 1.41
C LYS A 218 5.10 24.50 0.45
N PRO A 219 5.69 24.01 -0.65
CA PRO A 219 5.03 23.05 -1.54
C PRO A 219 4.59 21.80 -0.77
N VAL A 220 3.37 21.34 -1.03
CA VAL A 220 2.80 20.13 -0.43
C VAL A 220 2.64 19.06 -1.50
N TYR A 221 2.62 17.79 -1.10
CA TYR A 221 2.33 16.71 -2.05
C TYR A 221 0.95 16.92 -2.70
N VAL A 222 0.87 16.56 -3.97
CA VAL A 222 -0.42 16.52 -4.68
C VAL A 222 -1.36 15.55 -3.97
N THR A 223 -2.64 15.87 -3.98
CA THR A 223 -3.69 14.93 -3.55
C THR A 223 -4.29 14.35 -4.82
N LEU A 224 -4.44 13.04 -4.89
CA LEU A 224 -5.05 12.40 -6.07
C LEU A 224 -6.49 12.06 -5.76
N VAL A 225 -7.36 12.22 -6.75
CA VAL A 225 -8.68 11.62 -6.71
C VAL A 225 -8.49 10.10 -6.70
N ALA A 226 -9.23 9.44 -5.84
CA ALA A 226 -9.26 7.99 -5.73
C ALA A 226 -10.70 7.49 -5.86
N GLU A 227 -10.88 6.24 -6.30
CA GLU A 227 -12.19 5.59 -6.38
C GLU A 227 -12.09 4.19 -5.78
N LYS A 228 -13.07 3.81 -4.94
CA LYS A 228 -13.16 2.45 -4.42
C LYS A 228 -13.43 1.49 -5.58
N LYS A 229 -12.65 0.41 -5.64
CA LYS A 229 -12.93 -0.71 -6.54
C LYS A 229 -13.95 -1.66 -5.91
N ALA A 230 -14.70 -2.37 -6.75
CA ALA A 230 -15.46 -3.52 -6.27
C ALA A 230 -14.46 -4.63 -5.83
N PRO A 231 -14.89 -5.60 -4.99
CA PRO A 231 -14.09 -6.77 -4.71
C PRO A 231 -13.63 -7.49 -6.00
N GLU A 232 -12.34 -7.78 -6.10
CA GLU A 232 -11.71 -8.38 -7.29
C GLU A 232 -11.10 -9.76 -6.98
N PRO A 233 -11.01 -10.69 -7.95
CA PRO A 233 -10.34 -11.97 -7.75
C PRO A 233 -8.85 -11.84 -7.43
N LYS A 234 -8.29 -12.75 -6.61
CA LYS A 234 -6.86 -12.75 -6.25
C LYS A 234 -5.90 -12.88 -7.41
N ALA A 235 -6.35 -13.43 -8.55
CA ALA A 235 -5.57 -13.53 -9.79
C ALA A 235 -4.99 -12.18 -10.25
N TRP A 236 -5.65 -11.08 -9.89
CA TRP A 236 -5.18 -9.74 -10.22
C TRP A 236 -3.90 -9.33 -9.50
N LEU A 237 -3.47 -9.99 -8.41
CA LEU A 237 -2.19 -9.70 -7.74
C LEU A 237 -0.96 -10.03 -8.60
N THR A 238 -1.14 -10.81 -9.67
CA THR A 238 -0.04 -11.27 -10.54
C THR A 238 -0.31 -11.02 -12.01
N PHE A 239 -1.47 -10.45 -12.35
CA PHE A 239 -1.85 -10.26 -13.74
C PHE A 239 -1.08 -9.12 -14.38
N GLU A 240 -0.42 -9.36 -15.51
CA GLU A 240 0.16 -8.37 -16.41
C GLU A 240 -0.17 -8.79 -17.83
N GLY A 241 -0.48 -7.82 -18.69
CA GLY A 241 -0.77 -8.13 -20.09
C GLY A 241 -1.78 -7.18 -20.73
N VAL A 242 -2.36 -7.66 -21.84
CA VAL A 242 -3.24 -6.88 -22.70
C VAL A 242 -4.60 -7.58 -22.81
N THR A 243 -5.68 -6.87 -22.54
CA THR A 243 -7.06 -7.28 -22.84
C THR A 243 -7.55 -6.60 -24.11
N LYS A 244 -8.36 -7.29 -24.91
CA LYS A 244 -8.82 -6.77 -26.21
C LYS A 244 -9.86 -5.67 -26.01
N PRO A 245 -10.03 -4.73 -26.97
CA PRO A 245 -11.13 -3.79 -26.95
C PRO A 245 -12.48 -4.48 -26.73
N GLY A 246 -13.30 -3.92 -25.84
CA GLY A 246 -14.58 -4.51 -25.42
C GLY A 246 -14.51 -5.56 -24.31
N GLU A 247 -13.32 -6.04 -23.93
CA GLU A 247 -13.14 -6.93 -22.78
C GLU A 247 -13.00 -6.14 -21.46
N VAL A 248 -13.02 -6.85 -20.33
CA VAL A 248 -12.88 -6.24 -19.00
C VAL A 248 -11.59 -5.43 -18.92
N GLY A 249 -11.74 -4.18 -18.49
CA GLY A 249 -10.64 -3.22 -18.40
C GLY A 249 -10.25 -2.55 -19.73
N ALA A 250 -10.76 -2.99 -20.87
CA ALA A 250 -10.59 -2.27 -22.11
C ALA A 250 -11.69 -1.20 -22.30
N THR A 251 -11.51 -0.32 -23.28
CA THR A 251 -12.59 0.52 -23.78
C THR A 251 -13.19 -0.13 -25.03
N LYS A 252 -14.26 0.46 -25.58
CA LYS A 252 -14.80 0.02 -26.88
C LYS A 252 -13.75 0.02 -28.00
N ASN A 253 -12.80 0.96 -27.96
CA ASN A 253 -11.89 1.22 -29.09
C ASN A 253 -10.41 0.94 -28.78
N TYR A 254 -10.03 0.86 -27.51
CA TYR A 254 -8.65 0.68 -27.06
C TYR A 254 -8.52 -0.50 -26.11
N PRO A 255 -7.45 -1.31 -26.24
CA PRO A 255 -7.17 -2.41 -25.32
C PRO A 255 -6.93 -1.90 -23.90
N GLY A 256 -7.11 -2.78 -22.92
CA GLY A 256 -6.65 -2.56 -21.56
C GLY A 256 -5.24 -3.11 -21.42
N VAL A 257 -4.25 -2.26 -21.16
CA VAL A 257 -2.87 -2.71 -20.92
C VAL A 257 -2.53 -2.55 -19.45
N PHE A 258 -2.07 -3.63 -18.82
CA PHE A 258 -1.86 -3.75 -17.40
C PHE A 258 -0.38 -4.04 -17.11
N HIS A 259 0.28 -3.14 -16.38
CA HIS A 259 1.70 -3.26 -16.02
C HIS A 259 1.89 -2.99 -14.52
N ILE A 260 2.49 -3.94 -13.80
CA ILE A 260 2.71 -3.85 -12.35
C ILE A 260 3.94 -2.96 -12.10
N LEU A 261 3.71 -1.84 -11.43
CA LEU A 261 4.73 -0.84 -11.11
C LEU A 261 5.44 -1.14 -9.79
N ALA A 262 4.66 -1.62 -8.82
CA ALA A 262 5.15 -1.95 -7.50
C ALA A 262 4.35 -3.10 -6.91
N LYS A 263 5.04 -3.96 -6.15
CA LYS A 263 4.44 -5.06 -5.40
C LYS A 263 5.10 -5.17 -4.04
N GLY A 264 4.34 -5.62 -3.05
CA GLY A 264 4.90 -5.90 -1.73
C GLY A 264 3.82 -6.14 -0.69
N GLU A 265 4.10 -5.66 0.52
CA GLU A 265 3.26 -5.90 1.70
C GLU A 265 2.52 -4.63 2.10
N VAL A 266 1.35 -4.83 2.72
CA VAL A 266 0.56 -3.75 3.30
C VAL A 266 0.04 -4.16 4.68
N GLU A 267 0.06 -3.20 5.59
CA GLU A 267 -0.57 -3.31 6.90
C GLU A 267 -1.73 -2.32 7.00
N TYR A 268 -2.81 -2.75 7.67
CA TYR A 268 -4.03 -1.96 7.80
C TYR A 268 -3.93 -1.05 9.02
N GLY A 269 -4.25 0.23 8.81
CA GLY A 269 -4.47 1.20 9.88
C GLY A 269 -5.95 1.41 10.15
N ALA A 270 -6.30 2.62 10.58
CA ALA A 270 -7.67 3.00 10.85
C ALA A 270 -8.59 2.83 9.62
N GLN A 271 -9.64 2.03 9.78
CA GLN A 271 -10.75 1.91 8.82
C GLN A 271 -12.00 2.62 9.37
N LYS A 272 -12.53 3.56 8.61
CA LYS A 272 -13.72 4.36 8.94
C LYS A 272 -14.56 4.55 7.68
N PRO A 273 -15.88 4.78 7.79
CA PRO A 273 -16.74 4.99 6.61
C PRO A 273 -16.28 6.09 5.66
N TYR A 274 -15.54 7.08 6.17
CA TYR A 274 -15.03 8.23 5.42
C TYR A 274 -13.49 8.31 5.39
N ALA A 275 -12.77 7.33 5.94
CA ALA A 275 -11.31 7.33 5.97
C ALA A 275 -10.72 5.92 6.07
N HIS A 276 -9.76 5.60 5.21
CA HIS A 276 -9.01 4.33 5.25
C HIS A 276 -7.52 4.60 5.28
N GLU A 277 -6.80 3.93 6.16
CA GLU A 277 -5.36 4.11 6.36
C GLU A 277 -4.64 2.80 6.08
N TYR A 278 -3.54 2.89 5.34
CA TYR A 278 -2.70 1.76 4.96
C TYR A 278 -1.23 2.13 5.06
N PHE A 279 -0.41 1.18 5.50
CA PHE A 279 1.04 1.31 5.59
C PHE A 279 1.68 0.38 4.57
N PHE A 280 2.29 0.95 3.54
CA PHE A 280 2.83 0.19 2.42
C PHE A 280 4.31 -0.07 2.60
N ASN A 281 4.71 -1.27 2.18
CA ASN A 281 6.09 -1.64 1.89
C ASN A 281 6.12 -2.38 0.55
N ALA A 282 5.87 -1.63 -0.54
CA ALA A 282 5.70 -2.14 -1.89
C ALA A 282 6.61 -1.40 -2.88
N GLY A 283 7.71 -2.05 -3.27
CA GLY A 283 8.72 -1.43 -4.13
C GLY A 283 9.20 -0.07 -3.55
N PRO A 284 9.05 1.04 -4.29
CA PRO A 284 9.41 2.36 -3.80
C PRO A 284 8.36 3.03 -2.90
N ILE A 285 7.17 2.44 -2.78
CA ILE A 285 6.10 2.92 -1.90
C ILE A 285 6.29 2.32 -0.51
N LYS A 286 7.02 3.05 0.33
CA LYS A 286 7.38 2.65 1.71
C LYS A 286 6.91 3.67 2.73
N TYR A 287 5.61 3.96 2.71
CA TYR A 287 5.02 4.99 3.56
C TYR A 287 3.53 4.74 3.75
N ARG A 288 2.96 5.48 4.70
CA ARG A 288 1.53 5.57 4.99
C ARG A 288 0.81 6.31 3.87
N LEU A 289 -0.34 5.80 3.46
CA LEU A 289 -1.32 6.51 2.65
C LEU A 289 -2.67 6.54 3.37
N VAL A 290 -3.35 7.67 3.25
CA VAL A 290 -4.68 7.87 3.81
C VAL A 290 -5.66 8.21 2.69
N PHE A 291 -6.69 7.40 2.56
CA PHE A 291 -7.82 7.62 1.69
C PHE A 291 -8.90 8.33 2.49
N ARG A 292 -9.36 9.50 2.04
CA ARG A 292 -10.41 10.27 2.73
C ARG A 292 -11.50 10.69 1.77
N PHE A 293 -12.74 10.58 2.24
CA PHE A 293 -13.88 11.18 1.57
C PHE A 293 -13.98 12.65 1.99
N LEU A 294 -13.80 13.57 1.04
CA LEU A 294 -13.79 15.01 1.28
C LEU A 294 -14.86 15.69 0.42
N ARG A 295 -15.48 16.74 0.97
CA ARG A 295 -16.31 17.66 0.18
C ARG A 295 -15.38 18.60 -0.59
N SER A 296 -15.63 18.79 -1.89
CA SER A 296 -14.83 19.70 -2.73
C SER A 296 -15.06 21.15 -2.29
N THR A 297 -13.98 21.87 -1.97
CA THR A 297 -13.98 23.33 -1.72
C THR A 297 -12.82 23.97 -2.49
N PHE A 298 -12.72 23.70 -3.78
CA PHE A 298 -11.65 24.25 -4.62
C PHE A 298 -12.22 24.94 -5.87
N SER A 299 -12.81 26.11 -5.67
CA SER A 299 -12.92 27.12 -6.73
C SER A 299 -12.29 28.39 -6.19
N GLU A 300 -11.04 28.69 -6.55
CA GLU A 300 -10.54 30.07 -6.66
C GLU A 300 -9.14 30.14 -7.30
N SER A 301 -9.18 30.63 -8.54
CA SER A 301 -8.24 31.49 -9.27
C SER A 301 -6.73 31.18 -9.25
N LEU A 302 -6.29 30.48 -10.31
CA LEU A 302 -4.90 30.38 -10.79
C LEU A 302 -4.18 31.74 -10.95
N LYS A 303 -4.95 32.81 -11.24
CA LYS A 303 -4.41 34.15 -11.53
C LYS A 303 -3.81 34.84 -10.30
N GLU A 304 -4.40 34.68 -9.11
CA GLU A 304 -3.93 35.35 -7.89
C GLU A 304 -2.65 34.74 -7.32
N ILE A 305 -2.42 33.43 -7.55
CA ILE A 305 -1.26 32.71 -7.03
C ILE A 305 0.01 33.06 -7.81
N LEU A 306 -0.10 33.28 -9.13
CA LEU A 306 1.03 33.60 -10.00
C LEU A 306 1.56 35.02 -9.81
N GLU A 307 0.74 35.96 -9.34
CA GLU A 307 1.16 37.35 -9.09
C GLU A 307 1.97 37.54 -7.80
N GLN A 308 1.95 36.58 -6.85
CA GLN A 308 2.52 36.78 -5.52
C GLN A 308 3.93 36.21 -5.29
N MET A 309 4.53 35.46 -6.22
CA MET A 309 5.83 34.81 -5.99
C MET A 309 6.74 34.78 -7.23
N PRO A 310 7.58 35.81 -7.45
CA PRO A 310 8.45 35.91 -8.64
C PRO A 310 9.76 35.10 -8.59
N PHE A 311 10.04 34.30 -7.55
CA PHE A 311 11.32 33.57 -7.43
C PHE A 311 11.13 32.17 -6.84
N LEU A 312 10.81 31.18 -7.67
CA LEU A 312 11.00 29.77 -7.37
C LEU A 312 11.59 29.10 -8.62
N GLU A 313 12.80 28.56 -8.47
CA GLU A 313 13.41 27.68 -9.48
C GLU A 313 12.51 26.47 -9.76
N GLU A 314 12.56 25.98 -11.00
CA GLU A 314 11.69 24.96 -11.62
C GLU A 314 11.75 23.56 -10.96
N GLU A 315 11.42 23.42 -9.68
CA GLU A 315 10.90 22.14 -9.19
C GLU A 315 9.54 21.87 -9.86
N LYS A 316 9.22 20.60 -10.17
CA LYS A 316 7.98 20.15 -10.82
C LYS A 316 6.72 20.45 -10.01
N ILE A 317 6.36 21.73 -9.93
CA ILE A 317 5.16 22.23 -9.27
C ILE A 317 4.04 22.14 -10.31
N LEU A 318 3.07 21.26 -10.06
CA LEU A 318 1.88 21.22 -10.89
C LEU A 318 1.01 22.45 -10.62
N PRO A 319 0.31 22.99 -11.64
CA PRO A 319 -0.67 24.05 -11.44
C PRO A 319 -1.79 23.61 -10.47
N PRO A 320 -2.56 24.56 -9.88
CA PRO A 320 -3.74 24.25 -9.09
C PRO A 320 -4.62 23.23 -9.80
N GLY A 321 -4.92 22.12 -9.12
CA GLY A 321 -5.67 21.03 -9.73
C GLY A 321 -7.14 21.39 -9.92
N GLU A 322 -7.67 21.13 -11.11
CA GLU A 322 -9.10 21.04 -11.38
C GLU A 322 -9.64 19.81 -10.65
N GLY A 323 -10.09 19.98 -9.41
CA GLY A 323 -10.81 18.94 -8.68
C GLY A 323 -12.26 18.88 -9.16
N PRO A 324 -12.92 17.70 -9.15
CA PRO A 324 -14.35 17.63 -9.41
C PRO A 324 -15.13 18.52 -8.43
N SER A 325 -16.25 19.09 -8.89
CA SER A 325 -17.14 19.95 -8.09
C SER A 325 -17.90 19.19 -6.99
N GLU A 326 -17.82 17.85 -6.99
CA GLU A 326 -18.57 16.97 -6.10
C GLU A 326 -17.70 16.35 -5.00
N PRO A 327 -18.28 15.95 -3.85
CA PRO A 327 -17.58 15.17 -2.83
C PRO A 327 -17.02 13.87 -3.41
N GLY A 328 -15.78 13.54 -3.05
CA GLY A 328 -15.08 12.39 -3.61
C GLY A 328 -14.05 11.80 -2.67
N TRP A 329 -13.58 10.60 -3.02
CA TRP A 329 -12.46 9.98 -2.34
C TRP A 329 -11.14 10.55 -2.86
N TYR A 330 -10.21 10.76 -1.94
CA TYR A 330 -8.89 11.29 -2.22
C TYR A 330 -7.84 10.46 -1.50
N VAL A 331 -6.73 10.18 -2.17
CA VAL A 331 -5.54 9.60 -1.54
C VAL A 331 -4.55 10.70 -1.19
N ILE A 332 -4.07 10.66 0.04
CA ILE A 332 -3.16 11.63 0.64
C ILE A 332 -1.94 10.87 1.14
N ARG A 333 -0.75 11.30 0.70
CA ARG A 333 0.52 10.97 1.36
C ARG A 333 0.77 12.02 2.45
N PRO A 334 0.51 11.72 3.73
CA PRO A 334 0.78 12.66 4.80
C PRO A 334 2.29 12.90 4.91
N LEU A 335 2.69 14.08 5.37
CA LEU A 335 4.10 14.34 5.73
C LEU A 335 4.46 13.55 6.98
N ASP A 336 3.57 13.60 7.96
CA ASP A 336 3.63 12.82 9.20
C ASP A 336 3.18 11.37 8.98
N GLN A 337 4.06 10.42 9.26
CA GLN A 337 3.79 8.98 9.16
C GLN A 337 3.12 8.40 10.41
N THR A 338 2.85 9.21 11.45
CA THR A 338 2.21 8.76 12.69
C THR A 338 0.85 8.09 12.42
N PRO A 339 0.68 6.82 12.82
CA PRO A 339 -0.60 6.13 12.71
C PRO A 339 -1.75 6.89 13.34
N TYR A 340 -2.92 6.89 12.68
CA TYR A 340 -4.05 7.69 13.14
C TYR A 340 -4.47 7.36 14.57
N VAL A 341 -4.42 6.09 14.98
CA VAL A 341 -4.87 5.63 16.31
C VAL A 341 -4.12 6.26 17.48
N ILE A 342 -2.86 6.67 17.28
CA ILE A 342 -2.02 7.36 18.27
C ILE A 342 -1.84 8.85 17.93
N SER A 343 -2.68 9.42 17.06
CA SER A 343 -2.67 10.85 16.77
C SER A 343 -3.48 11.65 17.81
N ASP A 344 -3.13 12.93 17.98
CA ASP A 344 -3.88 13.87 18.82
C ASP A 344 -5.36 13.98 18.42
N GLU A 345 -5.66 13.82 17.13
CA GLU A 345 -7.02 13.85 16.61
C GLU A 345 -7.84 12.61 17.04
N ALA A 346 -7.22 11.42 17.08
CA ALA A 346 -7.88 10.22 17.60
C ALA A 346 -8.12 10.33 19.10
N ARG A 347 -7.17 10.91 19.84
CA ARG A 347 -7.33 11.22 21.27
C ARG A 347 -8.50 12.17 21.50
N LYS A 348 -8.52 13.31 20.81
CA LYS A 348 -9.59 14.32 20.88
C LYS A 348 -10.97 13.74 20.58
N LYS A 349 -11.06 12.85 19.59
CA LYS A 349 -12.30 12.17 19.19
C LYS A 349 -12.64 10.95 20.03
N LYS A 350 -11.80 10.58 21.01
CA LYS A 350 -11.87 9.32 21.76
C LYS A 350 -12.04 8.10 20.84
N TRP A 351 -11.49 8.15 19.63
CA TRP A 351 -11.64 7.08 18.65
C TRP A 351 -10.70 5.94 18.98
N ILE A 352 -11.20 4.71 19.04
CA ILE A 352 -10.42 3.49 19.29
C ILE A 352 -10.89 2.40 18.31
N PRO A 353 -10.01 1.52 17.82
CA PRO A 353 -10.42 0.41 16.96
C PRO A 353 -11.26 -0.65 17.71
N PRO A 354 -11.85 -1.63 16.99
CA PRO A 354 -12.52 -2.78 17.60
C PRO A 354 -11.62 -3.58 18.54
N GLU A 355 -12.22 -4.41 19.40
CA GLU A 355 -11.48 -5.28 20.33
C GLU A 355 -10.48 -6.16 19.56
N GLY A 356 -9.28 -6.37 20.13
CA GLY A 356 -8.25 -7.21 19.53
C GLY A 356 -7.53 -6.59 18.32
N ARG A 357 -7.82 -5.33 17.96
CA ARG A 357 -7.17 -4.64 16.84
C ARG A 357 -6.37 -3.43 17.32
N SER A 358 -5.16 -3.28 16.79
CA SER A 358 -4.28 -2.14 17.10
C SER A 358 -4.33 -1.05 16.03
N CYS A 359 -4.58 -1.35 14.76
CA CYS A 359 -4.37 -0.40 13.66
C CYS A 359 -2.95 0.22 13.65
N LEU A 360 -1.97 -0.50 14.19
CA LEU A 360 -0.57 -0.09 14.23
C LEU A 360 0.28 -1.05 13.39
N PRO A 361 1.23 -0.53 12.59
CA PRO A 361 2.24 -1.36 11.94
C PRO A 361 2.95 -2.26 12.94
N ARG A 362 3.31 -3.46 12.50
CA ARG A 362 4.00 -4.46 13.31
C ARG A 362 5.26 -3.90 13.96
N ALA A 363 6.05 -3.14 13.20
CA ALA A 363 7.27 -2.50 13.69
C ALA A 363 7.02 -1.56 14.88
N ILE A 364 5.84 -0.92 14.94
CA ILE A 364 5.44 -0.07 16.06
C ILE A 364 4.90 -0.93 17.21
N ARG A 365 4.02 -1.91 16.93
CA ARG A 365 3.45 -2.81 17.95
C ARG A 365 4.50 -3.53 18.79
N GLU A 366 5.56 -4.00 18.14
CA GLU A 366 6.61 -4.79 18.81
C GLU A 366 7.40 -3.95 19.83
N GLN A 367 7.47 -2.63 19.65
CA GLN A 367 8.17 -1.71 20.55
C GLN A 367 7.31 -1.30 21.76
N ILE A 368 6.00 -1.53 21.73
CA ILE A 368 5.08 -1.09 22.77
C ILE A 368 5.12 -2.06 23.97
N PRO A 369 5.40 -1.57 25.20
CA PRO A 369 5.32 -2.36 26.43
C PRO A 369 3.96 -3.01 26.62
N LYS A 370 3.90 -4.21 27.19
CA LYS A 370 2.65 -5.01 27.28
C LYS A 370 1.52 -4.25 27.99
N GLU A 371 1.85 -3.48 29.02
CA GLU A 371 0.96 -2.65 29.82
C GLU A 371 0.36 -1.47 29.05
N LEU A 372 0.95 -1.08 27.91
CA LEU A 372 0.46 -0.03 27.02
C LEU A 372 -0.22 -0.58 25.76
N ARG A 373 -0.38 -1.90 25.65
CA ARG A 373 -1.06 -2.56 24.51
C ARG A 373 -2.56 -2.56 24.72
N TYR A 374 -3.21 -1.43 24.46
CA TYR A 374 -4.65 -1.29 24.61
C TYR A 374 -5.45 -2.36 23.86
N TRP A 375 -4.98 -2.89 22.73
CA TRP A 375 -5.71 -3.92 21.97
C TRP A 375 -5.82 -5.27 22.69
N LEU A 376 -5.13 -5.48 23.82
CA LEU A 376 -5.26 -6.67 24.67
C LEU A 376 -6.34 -6.51 25.75
N GLU A 377 -6.84 -5.30 25.98
CA GLU A 377 -7.92 -5.01 26.92
C GLU A 377 -9.27 -5.13 26.20
N LYS A 378 -10.29 -5.62 26.89
CA LYS A 378 -11.64 -5.81 26.33
C LYS A 378 -12.49 -4.57 26.49
N ASP A 379 -12.43 -3.98 27.68
CA ASP A 379 -13.25 -2.81 28.03
C ASP A 379 -12.85 -1.57 27.21
N GLN A 380 -13.83 -0.95 26.55
CA GLN A 380 -13.57 0.15 25.63
C GLN A 380 -13.02 1.41 26.31
N GLU A 381 -13.51 1.74 27.52
CA GLU A 381 -13.07 2.93 28.24
C GLU A 381 -11.62 2.76 28.71
N LYS A 382 -11.29 1.60 29.29
CA LYS A 382 -9.91 1.25 29.64
C LYS A 382 -8.98 1.20 28.44
N ARG A 383 -9.45 0.69 27.29
CA ARG A 383 -8.67 0.75 26.04
C ARG A 383 -8.32 2.17 25.64
N ILE A 384 -9.28 3.08 25.73
CA ILE A 384 -9.08 4.51 25.47
C ILE A 384 -8.05 5.09 26.43
N GLU A 385 -8.15 4.79 27.73
CA GLU A 385 -7.18 5.24 28.74
C GLU A 385 -5.77 4.71 28.50
N ILE A 386 -5.63 3.40 28.21
CA ILE A 386 -4.33 2.77 27.92
C ILE A 386 -3.73 3.38 26.64
N ARG A 387 -4.55 3.61 25.60
CA ARG A 387 -4.11 4.26 24.36
C ARG A 387 -3.66 5.70 24.62
N ASP A 388 -4.37 6.46 25.45
CA ASP A 388 -3.97 7.82 25.82
C ASP A 388 -2.64 7.82 26.58
N LYS A 389 -2.46 6.89 27.55
CA LYS A 389 -1.19 6.69 28.24
C LYS A 389 -0.06 6.29 27.28
N LEU A 390 -0.37 5.50 26.25
CA LEU A 390 0.59 5.19 25.19
C LEU A 390 0.99 6.46 24.43
N ILE A 391 0.05 7.33 24.06
CA ILE A 391 0.38 8.60 23.40
C ILE A 391 1.31 9.44 24.28
N ASP A 392 1.01 9.56 25.58
CA ASP A 392 1.84 10.33 26.51
C ASP A 392 3.24 9.69 26.67
N TYR A 393 3.32 8.36 26.82
CA TYR A 393 4.57 7.61 26.83
C TYR A 393 5.42 7.86 25.57
N LEU A 394 4.78 7.91 24.41
CA LEU A 394 5.47 8.18 23.13
C LEU A 394 5.92 9.64 23.01
N LYS A 395 5.20 10.59 23.60
CA LYS A 395 5.64 11.99 23.65
C LYS A 395 6.83 12.18 24.60
N GLU A 396 6.83 11.50 25.74
CA GLU A 396 7.89 11.58 26.75
C GLU A 396 9.18 10.87 26.32
N LYS A 397 9.09 9.71 25.65
CA LYS A 397 10.26 8.99 25.13
C LYS A 397 10.82 9.54 23.81
N GLY A 398 10.11 10.48 23.17
CA GLY A 398 10.36 10.92 21.81
C GLY A 398 9.64 10.03 20.78
N GLU A 399 9.32 10.63 19.62
CA GLU A 399 8.54 10.00 18.53
C GLU A 399 9.07 8.60 18.16
N LEU A 400 8.14 7.67 17.90
CA LEU A 400 8.46 6.41 17.23
C LEU A 400 8.92 6.71 15.81
N LYS A 401 10.22 6.88 15.62
CA LYS A 401 10.81 7.08 14.30
C LYS A 401 10.76 5.77 13.55
N GLU A 402 10.24 5.82 12.32
CA GLU A 402 10.21 4.65 11.44
C GLU A 402 11.63 4.12 11.32
N ALA A 403 11.83 2.93 11.89
CA ALA A 403 13.08 2.23 11.84
C ALA A 403 13.40 1.91 10.37
N ARG A 404 14.42 2.55 9.80
CA ARG A 404 14.81 2.34 8.39
C ARG A 404 15.77 1.17 8.30
N SER A 405 15.49 0.21 7.43
CA SER A 405 16.48 -0.82 7.13
C SER A 405 17.67 -0.20 6.41
N ILE A 406 18.88 -0.46 6.90
CA ILE A 406 20.13 0.02 6.33
C ILE A 406 21.02 -1.15 5.92
N ARG A 407 21.89 -0.92 4.96
CA ARG A 407 23.09 -1.74 4.75
C ARG A 407 24.29 -0.94 5.26
N PHE A 408 25.28 -1.58 5.86
CA PHE A 408 26.44 -0.87 6.39
C PHE A 408 27.75 -1.59 6.05
N ARG A 409 28.84 -0.82 6.09
CA ARG A 409 30.23 -1.28 6.04
C ARG A 409 31.04 -0.52 7.09
N LEU A 410 31.93 -1.24 7.77
CA LEU A 410 32.93 -0.67 8.65
C LEU A 410 34.30 -0.88 7.99
N LEU A 411 34.99 0.22 7.74
CA LEU A 411 36.28 0.25 7.06
C LEU A 411 37.36 0.72 8.04
N HIS A 412 38.57 0.19 7.91
CA HIS A 412 39.77 0.72 8.56
C HIS A 412 40.64 1.38 7.51
N HIS A 413 40.86 2.68 7.67
CA HIS A 413 41.55 3.54 6.72
C HIS A 413 42.87 3.99 7.35
N PHE A 414 44.01 3.54 6.81
CA PHE A 414 45.30 3.73 7.46
C PHE A 414 46.44 4.07 6.50
N TRP A 415 47.37 4.89 7.01
CA TRP A 415 48.60 5.30 6.33
C TRP A 415 49.81 4.76 7.07
N LYS A 416 50.79 4.29 6.31
CA LYS A 416 52.07 3.82 6.82
C LYS A 416 53.17 4.66 6.16
N GLY A 417 53.75 5.57 6.95
CA GLY A 417 54.92 6.33 6.57
C GLY A 417 56.19 5.47 6.57
N GLN A 418 57.36 6.12 6.53
CA GLN A 418 58.66 5.46 6.59
C GLN A 418 58.77 4.55 7.83
N THR A 419 59.30 3.35 7.64
CA THR A 419 59.42 2.34 8.71
C THR A 419 60.43 2.83 9.76
N VAL A 420 59.96 3.18 10.95
CA VAL A 420 60.80 3.45 12.13
C VAL A 420 60.52 2.35 13.17
N VAL A 421 61.54 1.97 13.95
CA VAL A 421 61.69 0.71 14.73
C VAL A 421 60.59 0.41 15.79
N ARG A 422 59.60 1.28 15.98
CA ARG A 422 58.38 0.99 16.76
C ARG A 422 57.16 1.12 15.85
N ALA A 423 56.77 0.00 15.24
CA ALA A 423 55.83 -0.05 14.12
C ALA A 423 54.35 0.01 14.57
N GLY A 424 53.68 1.11 14.20
CA GLY A 424 52.22 1.25 14.14
C GLY A 424 51.85 2.14 12.95
N PRO A 425 50.56 2.18 12.51
CA PRO A 425 50.11 3.13 11.50
C PRO A 425 50.50 4.56 11.90
N SER A 426 50.99 5.36 10.95
CA SER A 426 51.38 6.75 11.21
C SER A 426 50.17 7.65 11.43
N LYS A 427 49.04 7.26 10.84
CA LYS A 427 47.70 7.82 11.02
C LYS A 427 46.70 6.74 10.62
N SER A 428 45.61 6.59 11.37
CA SER A 428 44.51 5.68 11.02
C SER A 428 43.20 6.23 11.55
N HIS A 429 42.10 5.89 10.88
CA HIS A 429 40.74 6.11 11.35
C HIS A 429 39.83 5.00 10.83
N TYR A 430 38.57 5.04 11.24
CA TYR A 430 37.57 4.04 10.85
C TYR A 430 36.40 4.73 10.17
N ASP A 431 35.96 4.21 9.03
CA ASP A 431 34.82 4.78 8.30
C ASP A 431 33.62 3.84 8.42
N LEU A 432 32.57 4.30 9.07
CA LEU A 432 31.27 3.63 9.12
C LEU A 432 30.38 4.22 8.04
N VAL A 433 30.20 3.49 6.95
CA VAL A 433 29.38 3.89 5.81
C VAL A 433 28.07 3.12 5.84
N TRP A 434 26.94 3.78 5.62
CA TRP A 434 25.65 3.12 5.49
C TRP A 434 24.78 3.69 4.38
N ASP A 435 24.02 2.81 3.77
CA ASP A 435 23.01 3.11 2.76
C ASP A 435 21.63 2.86 3.36
N ASP A 436 20.82 3.92 3.43
CA ASP A 436 19.45 3.90 3.96
C ASP A 436 18.37 3.75 2.86
N GLY A 437 18.80 3.47 1.62
CA GLY A 437 17.94 3.36 0.45
C GLY A 437 17.56 4.70 -0.19
N LYS A 438 17.95 5.83 0.41
CA LYS A 438 17.81 7.18 -0.18
C LYS A 438 19.17 7.77 -0.51
N ARG A 439 20.14 7.62 0.37
CA ARG A 439 21.51 8.12 0.20
C ARG A 439 22.51 7.28 0.97
N THR A 440 23.75 7.32 0.52
CA THR A 440 24.88 6.84 1.29
C THR A 440 25.30 7.92 2.28
N ASN A 441 25.52 7.53 3.53
CA ASN A 441 26.01 8.39 4.59
C ASN A 441 27.26 7.76 5.19
N MET A 442 28.08 8.57 5.87
CA MET A 442 29.30 8.12 6.52
C MET A 442 29.55 8.83 7.84
N PHE A 443 30.02 8.08 8.83
CA PHE A 443 30.77 8.61 9.96
C PHE A 443 32.25 8.24 9.85
N ARG A 444 33.13 9.23 9.87
CA ARG A 444 34.56 9.02 10.14
C ARG A 444 34.78 8.99 11.65
N LEU A 445 35.35 7.91 12.15
CA LEU A 445 35.53 7.61 13.58
C LEU A 445 37.03 7.58 13.94
N GLU A 446 37.37 8.18 15.08
CA GLU A 446 38.74 8.14 15.63
C GLU A 446 39.13 6.73 16.14
N TYR A 447 38.20 6.03 16.79
CA TYR A 447 38.43 4.72 17.39
C TYR A 447 37.54 3.64 16.75
N ASP A 448 38.00 2.38 16.83
CA ASP A 448 37.26 1.22 16.34
C ASP A 448 35.92 1.06 17.10
N PRO A 449 34.76 1.20 16.45
CA PRO A 449 33.47 1.11 17.12
C PRO A 449 33.13 -0.31 17.60
N ARG A 450 33.89 -1.34 17.19
CA ARG A 450 33.70 -2.71 17.72
C ARG A 450 34.12 -2.80 19.20
N GLY A 451 34.99 -1.89 19.65
CA GLY A 451 35.41 -1.77 21.04
C GLY A 451 34.32 -1.20 21.97
N LEU A 452 34.65 -1.06 23.25
CA LEU A 452 33.75 -0.50 24.27
C LEU A 452 33.89 1.01 24.48
N LYS A 453 34.90 1.64 23.86
CA LYS A 453 35.18 3.07 24.03
C LYS A 453 34.30 3.89 23.08
N PRO A 454 33.69 5.00 23.54
CA PRO A 454 33.13 6.01 22.64
C PRO A 454 34.18 6.53 21.66
N SER A 455 33.76 6.91 20.46
CA SER A 455 34.60 7.52 19.44
C SER A 455 34.03 8.88 19.04
N ALA A 456 34.89 9.87 18.87
CA ALA A 456 34.52 11.06 18.10
C ALA A 456 34.19 10.64 16.65
N ALA A 457 33.20 11.31 16.07
CA ALA A 457 32.63 10.98 14.78
C ALA A 457 32.31 12.26 13.97
N LEU A 458 32.71 12.29 12.69
CA LEU A 458 32.41 13.38 11.76
C LEU A 458 31.49 12.86 10.64
N LEU A 459 30.38 13.56 10.40
CA LEU A 459 29.35 13.14 9.44
C LEU A 459 29.68 13.67 8.04
N ASN A 460 29.80 12.76 7.05
CA ASN A 460 29.94 13.06 5.62
C ASN A 460 31.11 14.01 5.26
N GLU A 461 32.25 13.88 5.95
CA GLU A 461 33.45 14.68 5.67
C GLU A 461 34.17 14.28 4.36
N GLU A 462 33.94 13.04 3.89
CA GLU A 462 34.38 12.53 2.60
C GLU A 462 33.19 12.05 1.77
N ASP A 463 33.43 11.71 0.49
CA ASP A 463 32.45 11.17 -0.46
C ASP A 463 31.99 9.75 -0.06
N PRO A 464 30.80 9.59 0.55
CA PRO A 464 30.35 8.31 1.08
C PRO A 464 30.14 7.27 -0.04
N ASP A 465 29.75 7.72 -1.24
CA ASP A 465 29.48 6.84 -2.38
C ASP A 465 30.74 6.15 -2.91
N ARG A 466 31.91 6.77 -2.75
CA ARG A 466 33.19 6.15 -3.13
C ARG A 466 33.60 5.06 -2.16
N LEU A 467 33.50 5.33 -0.87
CA LEU A 467 33.83 4.35 0.16
C LEU A 467 32.85 3.16 0.14
N TRP A 468 31.59 3.41 -0.22
CA TRP A 468 30.59 2.36 -0.42
C TRP A 468 30.96 1.35 -1.52
N LYS A 469 31.70 1.80 -2.54
CA LYS A 469 32.12 0.97 -3.69
C LYS A 469 33.36 0.11 -3.40
N VAL A 470 34.04 0.31 -2.28
CA VAL A 470 35.23 -0.49 -1.90
C VAL A 470 34.78 -1.94 -1.61
N SER A 471 35.12 -2.89 -2.49
CA SER A 471 34.66 -4.29 -2.55
C SER A 471 34.73 -5.06 -1.21
N SER A 472 33.76 -5.96 -0.97
CA SER A 472 33.62 -6.80 0.24
C SER A 472 34.43 -8.11 0.21
N GLU A 473 35.21 -8.36 -0.84
CA GLU A 473 36.04 -9.56 -0.95
C GLU A 473 37.38 -9.37 -0.23
N SER A 474 37.37 -9.30 1.10
CA SER A 474 38.54 -9.49 2.00
C SER A 474 39.88 -8.77 1.69
N ASP A 475 39.91 -7.86 0.73
CA ASP A 475 41.12 -7.29 0.19
C ASP A 475 41.38 -5.92 0.80
N ILE A 476 42.60 -5.76 1.32
CA ILE A 476 43.15 -4.45 1.64
C ILE A 476 43.34 -3.70 0.32
N VAL A 477 42.51 -2.69 0.06
CA VAL A 477 42.61 -1.88 -1.14
C VAL A 477 43.68 -0.81 -0.94
N THR A 478 44.68 -0.79 -1.82
CA THR A 478 45.70 0.27 -1.82
C THR A 478 45.20 1.48 -2.61
N ILE A 479 45.16 2.65 -1.98
CA ILE A 479 44.76 3.91 -2.59
C ILE A 479 46.01 4.75 -2.91
N PRO A 480 46.24 5.11 -4.19
CA PRO A 480 47.41 5.90 -4.56
C PRO A 480 47.36 7.32 -3.97
N PRO A 481 48.52 7.93 -3.68
CA PRO A 481 48.60 9.34 -3.24
C PRO A 481 47.94 10.30 -4.23
N LYS A 482 47.62 11.51 -3.76
CA LYS A 482 46.96 12.58 -4.54
C LYS A 482 45.59 12.19 -5.10
N THR A 483 44.86 11.35 -4.37
CA THR A 483 43.46 11.05 -4.66
C THR A 483 42.55 11.63 -3.58
N LEU A 484 41.24 11.72 -3.84
CA LEU A 484 40.29 12.24 -2.85
C LEU A 484 40.27 11.40 -1.55
N LEU A 485 40.47 10.09 -1.64
CA LEU A 485 40.56 9.19 -0.49
C LEU A 485 41.99 9.06 0.08
N ASN A 486 42.99 9.60 -0.61
CA ASN A 486 44.37 9.69 -0.11
C ASN A 486 45.01 11.01 -0.56
N PRO A 487 44.76 12.11 0.17
CA PRO A 487 45.23 13.44 -0.21
C PRO A 487 46.73 13.65 0.03
N THR A 488 47.44 12.65 0.55
CA THR A 488 48.88 12.78 0.83
C THR A 488 49.67 12.92 -0.47
N LYS A 489 50.84 13.57 -0.39
CA LYS A 489 51.70 13.79 -1.55
C LYS A 489 52.36 12.50 -2.06
N GLU A 490 52.79 11.64 -1.13
CA GLU A 490 53.65 10.49 -1.42
C GLU A 490 53.30 9.22 -0.63
N THR A 491 52.60 9.34 0.50
CA THR A 491 52.32 8.21 1.41
C THR A 491 51.17 7.36 0.88
N LYS A 492 51.41 6.06 0.68
CA LYS A 492 50.33 5.14 0.30
C LYS A 492 49.32 4.99 1.45
N CYS A 493 48.08 4.77 1.07
CA CYS A 493 46.99 4.53 1.98
C CYS A 493 46.36 3.17 1.69
N TRP A 494 45.81 2.54 2.72
CA TRP A 494 45.12 1.27 2.66
C TRP A 494 43.74 1.38 3.30
N ILE A 495 42.75 0.78 2.66
CA ILE A 495 41.39 0.64 3.18
C ILE A 495 41.09 -0.86 3.31
N GLU A 496 40.79 -1.29 4.52
CA GLU A 496 40.43 -2.68 4.85
C GLU A 496 38.95 -2.73 5.28
N VAL A 497 38.17 -3.65 4.72
CA VAL A 497 36.78 -3.88 5.16
C VAL A 497 36.79 -4.77 6.41
N LEU A 498 36.47 -4.19 7.56
CA LEU A 498 36.45 -4.89 8.85
C LEU A 498 35.15 -5.66 9.12
N ASP A 499 34.03 -5.10 8.67
CA ASP A 499 32.72 -5.76 8.74
C ASP A 499 31.76 -5.17 7.71
N ALA A 500 30.75 -5.95 7.34
CA ALA A 500 29.66 -5.50 6.51
C ALA A 500 28.40 -6.29 6.85
N GLY A 501 27.24 -5.65 6.72
CA GLY A 501 25.99 -6.32 7.05
C GLY A 501 24.75 -5.47 6.83
N ARG A 502 23.66 -5.96 7.36
CA ARG A 502 22.40 -5.23 7.45
C ARG A 502 22.27 -4.62 8.84
N GLY A 503 21.46 -3.58 8.94
CA GLY A 503 21.10 -2.98 10.20
C GLY A 503 19.78 -2.25 10.11
N THR A 504 19.49 -1.52 11.17
CA THR A 504 18.31 -0.69 11.30
C THR A 504 18.72 0.67 11.86
N LEU A 505 18.42 1.76 11.15
CA LEU A 505 18.50 3.11 11.68
C LEU A 505 17.20 3.39 12.43
N LEU A 506 17.26 3.27 13.76
CA LEU A 506 16.14 3.39 14.68
C LEU A 506 15.74 4.85 14.93
N ILE A 507 16.71 5.78 14.94
CA ILE A 507 16.51 7.23 15.13
C ILE A 507 17.45 7.96 14.17
N ASP A 508 16.96 8.98 13.47
CA ASP A 508 17.71 9.80 12.51
C ASP A 508 17.35 11.29 12.66
N ASP A 509 17.90 11.92 13.68
CA ASP A 509 17.72 13.34 14.00
C ASP A 509 18.94 14.18 13.65
N GLU A 510 18.78 15.49 13.81
CA GLU A 510 19.84 16.48 13.64
C GLU A 510 20.98 16.28 14.65
N ASP A 511 20.68 15.87 15.89
CA ASP A 511 21.62 15.75 17.01
C ASP A 511 21.69 14.33 17.61
N LEU A 512 20.82 13.43 17.18
CA LEU A 512 20.74 12.05 17.66
C LEU A 512 20.57 11.06 16.51
N LYS A 513 21.41 10.02 16.46
CA LYS A 513 21.20 8.86 15.60
C LYS A 513 21.33 7.58 16.39
N LYS A 514 20.44 6.61 16.16
CA LYS A 514 20.45 5.31 16.83
C LYS A 514 20.44 4.19 15.82
N PHE A 515 21.39 3.28 15.93
CA PHE A 515 21.57 2.18 15.00
C PHE A 515 21.43 0.85 15.74
N GLU A 516 20.90 -0.16 15.04
CA GLU A 516 21.02 -1.56 15.38
C GLU A 516 21.78 -2.27 14.25
N PHE A 517 23.02 -2.68 14.48
CA PHE A 517 23.81 -3.40 13.48
C PHE A 517 23.69 -4.92 13.65
N LYS A 518 23.64 -5.63 12.53
CA LYS A 518 23.59 -7.10 12.43
C LYS A 518 24.72 -7.62 11.54
N GLY A 519 25.94 -7.09 11.74
CA GLY A 519 27.16 -7.60 11.08
C GLY A 519 27.77 -8.79 11.81
N LYS A 520 28.92 -9.27 11.32
CA LYS A 520 29.65 -10.38 11.94
C LYS A 520 30.32 -9.95 13.25
N THR A 521 30.92 -8.75 13.26
CA THR A 521 31.69 -8.23 14.40
C THR A 521 31.08 -6.96 14.99
N LEU A 522 30.57 -6.04 14.16
CA LEU A 522 29.78 -4.88 14.54
C LEU A 522 28.31 -5.28 14.70
N LYS A 523 27.90 -5.56 15.94
CA LYS A 523 26.55 -6.04 16.27
C LYS A 523 25.96 -5.38 17.52
N GLY A 524 24.65 -5.19 17.52
CA GLY A 524 23.90 -4.60 18.64
C GLY A 524 23.61 -3.12 18.45
N ILE A 525 23.26 -2.44 19.53
CA ILE A 525 22.76 -1.05 19.50
C ILE A 525 23.90 -0.05 19.65
N PHE A 526 23.90 0.96 18.80
CA PHE A 526 24.84 2.07 18.80
C PHE A 526 24.10 3.40 18.81
N LEU A 527 24.71 4.40 19.43
CA LEU A 527 24.20 5.75 19.56
C LEU A 527 25.24 6.74 19.04
N ALA A 528 24.81 7.68 18.21
CA ALA A 528 25.56 8.88 17.85
C ALA A 528 24.82 10.09 18.43
N THR A 529 25.48 10.89 19.25
CA THR A 529 24.90 12.11 19.85
C THR A 529 25.83 13.28 19.62
N ARG A 530 25.29 14.47 19.36
CA ARG A 530 26.07 15.73 19.39
C ARG A 530 25.32 16.82 20.15
N PRO A 531 26.01 17.78 20.78
CA PRO A 531 25.35 18.99 21.24
C PRO A 531 24.74 19.77 20.05
N PRO A 532 23.62 20.49 20.25
CA PRO A 532 23.04 21.32 19.20
C PRO A 532 24.03 22.37 18.68
N GLY A 533 24.18 22.46 17.35
CA GLY A 533 25.08 23.43 16.70
C GLY A 533 26.55 23.03 16.61
N GLU A 534 26.94 21.89 17.17
CA GLU A 534 28.31 21.33 17.03
C GLU A 534 28.41 20.39 15.82
N ASP A 535 29.60 20.25 15.25
CA ASP A 535 29.83 19.36 14.08
C ASP A 535 30.33 17.96 14.48
N ILE A 536 30.78 17.79 15.72
CA ILE A 536 31.38 16.54 16.22
C ILE A 536 30.34 15.70 16.95
N TRP A 537 30.23 14.43 16.56
CA TRP A 537 29.37 13.44 17.16
C TRP A 537 30.16 12.53 18.13
N GLU A 538 29.57 12.17 19.25
CA GLU A 538 30.02 11.05 20.08
C GLU A 538 29.30 9.78 19.61
N PHE A 539 30.05 8.83 19.07
CA PHE A 539 29.56 7.53 18.63
C PHE A 539 29.94 6.44 19.63
N LYS A 540 28.97 5.73 20.20
CA LYS A 540 29.22 4.69 21.21
C LYS A 540 28.29 3.49 21.08
N ARG A 541 28.79 2.33 21.51
CA ARG A 541 27.99 1.13 21.70
C ARG A 541 27.18 1.26 22.99
N VAL A 542 25.88 1.00 22.91
CA VAL A 542 25.02 0.91 24.10
C VAL A 542 25.24 -0.48 24.69
N LYS A 543 25.73 -0.55 25.94
CA LYS A 543 25.72 -1.81 26.69
C LYS A 543 24.26 -2.25 26.81
N GLY A 544 23.91 -3.40 26.26
CA GLY A 544 22.60 -3.98 26.49
C GLY A 544 22.36 -4.07 27.99
N ALA A 545 21.16 -3.72 28.45
CA ALA A 545 20.72 -4.17 29.76
C ALA A 545 20.95 -5.69 29.82
N PRO A 546 21.46 -6.25 30.93
CA PRO A 546 21.42 -7.69 31.12
C PRO A 546 19.96 -8.13 30.97
N GLY A 547 19.76 -9.16 30.16
CA GLY A 547 18.45 -9.72 29.86
C GLY A 547 17.74 -10.29 31.07
#